data_AF-A0A4Q9I1A0-F1
#
_entry.id   AF-A0A4Q9I1A0-F1
#
_cell.length_a   1.000
_cell.length_b   1.000
_cell.length_c   1.000
_cell.angle_alpha   90.00
_cell.angle_beta   90.00
_cell.angle_gamma   90.00
#
_symmetry.space_group_name_H-M   'P 1'
#
loop_
_entity.id
_entity.type
_entity.pdbx_description
1 polymer ?
#
loop_
_entity_poly.entity_id
_entity_poly.type
_entity_poly.pdbx_seq_one_letter_code
_entity_poly.pdbx_strand_id
1 'polypeptide(L)' 'MLTINVTLLLVVIVLFRLRRRTEARSRFDEKLTVVIVLALGVLIAPTPVGHGILNFLGQLANSVSQSSR' A
#
# COMPACT_ATOMS: atom_id res chain seq x y z
N MET A 1 22.18 -1.26 -19.10
CA MET A 1 20.92 -1.95 -18.77
C MET A 1 20.39 -1.36 -17.49
N LEU A 2 19.15 -0.83 -17.49
CA LEU A 2 18.58 -0.15 -16.33
C LEU A 2 17.67 -1.13 -15.58
N THR A 3 18.15 -1.64 -14.44
CA THR A 3 17.36 -2.54 -13.57
C THR A 3 16.38 -1.71 -12.76
N ILE A 4 15.11 -1.70 -13.15
CA ILE A 4 14.07 -1.00 -12.39
C ILE A 4 13.64 -1.88 -11.22
N ASN A 5 13.67 -1.32 -10.01
CA ASN A 5 13.10 -1.97 -8.84
C ASN A 5 11.57 -2.06 -9.00
N VAL A 6 11.04 -3.28 -9.04
CA VAL A 6 9.61 -3.57 -9.21
C VAL A 6 8.77 -2.93 -8.10
N THR A 7 9.26 -2.90 -6.87
CA THR A 7 8.58 -2.24 -5.75
C THR A 7 8.40 -0.75 -6.02
N LEU A 8 9.47 -0.06 -6.46
CA LEU A 8 9.41 1.36 -6.80
C LEU A 8 8.43 1.62 -7.95
N LEU A 9 8.45 0.77 -8.98
CA LEU A 9 7.55 0.87 -10.12
C LEU A 9 6.08 0.76 -9.68
N LEU A 10 5.76 -0.21 -8.83
CA LEU A 10 4.40 -0.39 -8.31
C LEU A 10 3.97 0.80 -7.44
N VAL A 11 4.87 1.36 -6.61
CA VAL A 11 4.59 2.60 -5.85
C VAL A 11 4.19 3.73 -6.80
N VAL A 12 4.97 3.97 -7.85
CA VAL A 12 4.71 5.05 -8.81
C VAL A 12 3.37 4.83 -9.52
N ILE A 13 3.08 3.59 -9.94
CA ILE A 13 1.80 3.25 -10.57
C ILE A 13 0.64 3.54 -9.61
N VAL A 14 0.71 3.10 -8.36
CA VAL A 14 -0.34 3.36 -7.36
C VAL A 14 -0.54 4.86 -7.13
N LEU A 15 0.54 5.64 -6.97
CA LEU A 15 0.46 7.09 -6.80
C LEU A 15 -0.22 7.78 -7.99
N PHE A 16 0.14 7.39 -9.22
CA PHE A 16 -0.48 7.93 -10.41
C PHE A 16 -1.96 7.51 -10.52
N ARG A 17 -2.29 6.27 -10.15
CA ARG A 17 -3.67 5.76 -10.14
C ARG A 17 -4.56 6.44 -9.09
N LEU A 18 -4.00 6.85 -7.96
CA LEU A 18 -4.69 7.59 -6.90
C LEU A 18 -4.83 9.09 -7.25
N ARG A 19 -3.86 9.66 -7.95
CA ARG A 19 -3.93 11.06 -8.42
C ARG A 19 -4.93 11.30 -9.55
N ARG A 20 -5.31 10.28 -10.32
CA ARG A 20 -6.34 10.43 -11.36
C ARG A 20 -7.69 10.71 -10.71
N ARG A 21 -8.35 11.78 -11.18
CA ARG A 21 -9.70 12.17 -10.76
C ARG A 21 -10.67 10.99 -10.89
N THR A 22 -11.65 10.96 -9.99
CA THR A 22 -12.74 9.98 -9.91
C THR A 22 -13.68 10.11 -11.12
N GLU A 23 -13.22 9.65 -12.28
CA GLU A 23 -14.09 9.28 -13.40
C GLU A 23 -14.81 7.97 -13.04
N ALA A 24 -15.92 7.66 -13.73
CA ALA A 24 -16.61 6.39 -13.60
C ALA A 24 -15.64 5.23 -13.92
N ARG A 25 -15.03 4.68 -12.88
CA ARG A 25 -13.94 3.72 -13.02
C ARG A 25 -14.56 2.39 -13.41
N SER A 26 -14.08 1.82 -14.52
CA SER A 26 -14.47 0.47 -14.91
C SER A 26 -14.16 -0.50 -13.76
N ARG A 27 -15.05 -1.46 -13.50
CA ARG A 27 -14.85 -2.49 -12.48
C ARG A 27 -13.51 -3.23 -12.65
N PHE A 28 -13.01 -3.32 -13.88
CA PHE A 28 -11.70 -3.89 -14.17
C PHE A 28 -10.55 -3.03 -13.63
N ASP A 29 -10.65 -1.70 -13.77
CA ASP A 29 -9.64 -0.77 -13.28
C ASP A 29 -9.56 -0.75 -11.76
N GLU A 30 -10.71 -0.89 -11.09
CA GLU A 30 -10.78 -1.02 -9.64
C GLU A 30 -10.07 -2.29 -9.18
N LYS A 31 -10.44 -3.46 -9.73
CA LYS A 31 -9.81 -4.76 -9.42
C LYS A 31 -8.30 -4.74 -9.67
N LEU A 32 -7.85 -4.18 -10.80
CA LEU A 32 -6.44 -4.10 -11.13
C LEU A 32 -5.67 -3.19 -10.16
N THR A 33 -6.29 -2.10 -9.67
CA THR A 33 -5.67 -1.26 -8.63
C THR A 33 -5.50 -2.05 -7.35
N VAL A 34 -6.52 -2.79 -6.91
CA VAL A 34 -6.46 -3.61 -5.70
C VAL A 34 -5.36 -4.67 -5.80
N VAL A 35 -5.25 -5.37 -6.93
CA VAL A 35 -4.20 -6.37 -7.16
C VAL A 35 -2.81 -5.75 -7.09
N ILE A 36 -2.60 -4.59 -7.71
CA ILE A 36 -1.32 -3.86 -7.65
C ILE A 36 -0.97 -3.45 -6.21
N VAL A 37 -1.94 -2.90 -5.48
CA VAL A 37 -1.75 -2.48 -4.09
C VAL A 37 -1.42 -3.69 -3.20
N LEU A 38 -2.09 -4.82 -3.41
CA LEU A 38 -1.80 -6.07 -2.69
C LEU A 38 -0.38 -6.56 -2.97
N ALA A 39 0.02 -6.63 -4.24
CA ALA A 39 1.37 -7.03 -4.63
C ALA A 39 2.43 -6.10 -4.02
N LEU A 40 2.17 -4.79 -4.03
CA LEU A 40 3.04 -3.80 -3.41
C LEU A 40 3.17 -4.04 -1.90
N GLY A 41 2.05 -4.29 -1.20
CA GLY A 41 2.05 -4.61 0.23
C GLY A 41 2.87 -5.86 0.57
N VAL A 42 2.71 -6.93 -0.22
CA VAL A 42 3.47 -8.18 -0.06
C VAL A 42 4.98 -7.96 -0.26
N LEU A 43 5.35 -7.14 -1.24
CA LEU A 43 6.76 -6.80 -1.50
C LEU A 43 7.36 -5.91 -0.41
N ILE A 44 6.58 -5.02 0.19
CA ILE A 44 7.05 -4.11 1.25
C ILE A 44 7.10 -4.81 2.62
N ALA A 45 6.23 -5.80 2.89
CA ALA A 45 6.13 -6.47 4.18
C ALA A 45 7.47 -6.94 4.80
N PRO A 46 8.38 -7.62 4.07
CA PRO A 46 9.66 -8.06 4.62
C PRO A 46 10.73 -6.95 4.71
N THR A 47 10.41 -5.71 4.31
CA THR A 47 11.35 -4.59 4.36
C THR A 47 11.31 -3.86 5.71
N PRO A 48 12.37 -3.14 6.11
CA PRO A 48 12.36 -2.31 7.32
C PRO A 48 11.18 -1.33 7.40
N VAL A 49 10.77 -0.80 6.24
CA VAL A 49 9.59 0.07 6.13
C VAL A 49 8.31 -0.68 6.48
N GLY A 50 8.14 -1.91 5.95
CA GLY A 50 7.00 -2.76 6.26
C GLY A 50 6.91 -3.10 7.76
N HIS A 51 8.05 -3.40 8.38
CA HIS A 51 8.12 -3.65 9.82
C HIS A 51 7.78 -2.40 10.65
N GLY A 52 8.26 -1.22 10.23
CA GLY A 52 7.92 0.05 10.86
C GLY A 52 6.41 0.33 10.84
N ILE A 53 5.76 0.08 9.70
CA ILE A 53 4.29 0.22 9.57
C ILE A 53 3.56 -0.73 10.54
N LEU A 54 3.96 -2.02 10.59
CA LEU A 54 3.36 -3.00 11.49
C LEU A 54 3.51 -2.60 12.96
N ASN A 55 4.69 -2.15 13.37
CA ASN A 55 4.96 -1.71 14.74
C ASN A 55 4.12 -0.48 15.11
N PHE A 56 4.02 0.51 14.22
CA PHE A 56 3.21 1.70 14.44
C PHE A 56 1.72 1.35 14.59
N LEU A 57 1.18 0.51 13.69
CA LEU A 57 -0.20 0.05 13.78
C LEU A 57 -0.47 -0.74 15.05
N GLY A 58 0.47 -1.59 15.48
CA GLY A 58 0.38 -2.31 16.75
C GLY A 58 0.34 -1.38 17.96
N GLN A 59 1.21 -0.37 18.00
CA GLN A 59 1.20 0.63 19.07
C GLN A 59 -0.10 1.44 19.10
N LEU A 60 -0.62 1.81 17.93
CA LEU A 60 -1.90 2.53 17.83
C LEU A 60 -3.07 1.68 18.30
N ALA A 61 -3.14 0.41 17.87
CA ALA A 61 -4.18 -0.52 18.31
C ALA A 61 -4.15 -0.76 19.82
N ASN A 62 -2.95 -0.92 20.41
CA ASN A 62 -2.79 -1.05 21.85
C ASN A 62 -3.21 0.22 22.59
N SER A 63 -2.85 1.40 22.07
CA SER A 63 -3.24 2.69 22.65
C SER A 63 -4.75 2.90 22.67
N VAL A 64 -5.43 2.60 21.55
CA VAL A 64 -6.91 2.67 21.47
C VAL A 64 -7.57 1.66 22.39
N SER A 65 -7.06 0.43 22.43
CA SER A 65 -7.60 -0.62 23.30
C SER A 65 -7.43 -0.29 24.79
N GLN A 66 -6.32 0.33 25.16
CA GLN A 66 -6.05 0.78 26.53
C GLN A 66 -6.88 2.02 26.91
N SER A 67 -7.16 2.92 25.96
CA SER A 67 -8.05 4.07 26.18
C SER A 67 -9.53 3.68 26.27
N SER A 68 -9.92 2.52 25.74
CA SER A 68 -11.29 2.01 25.77
C SER A 68 -11.61 1.22 27.03
N ARG A 69 -10.63 0.96 27.90
CA ARG A 69 -10.77 0.25 29.17
C ARG A 69 -10.67 1.23 30.33
#